data_AF-A0A2V9Z323-F1
#
_entry.id   AF-A0A2V9Z323-F1
#
_cell.length_a   1.000
_cell.length_b   1.000
_cell.length_c   1.000
_cell.angle_alpha   90.00
_cell.angle_beta   90.00
_cell.angle_gamma   90.00
#
_symmetry.space_group_name_H-M   'P 1'
#
loop_
_entity.id
_entity.type
_entity.pdbx_description
1 polymer ?
#
loop_
_entity_poly.entity_id
_entity_poly.type
_entity_poly.pdbx_seq_one_letter_code
_entity_poly.pdbx_strand_id
1 'polypeptide(L)'
;MIGKARVVILECRGWRYFLVALVGFLIICNSTIPQTATGRIIGTVTDAQGAAIASAKVTVTNTGTNARSDTVTNGDGFYQVLQLPIGTYTVTAERE
;
A
#
# COMPACT_ATOMS: atom_id res chain seq x y z
N MET A 1 41.28 61.09 -29.00
CA MET A 1 41.40 59.61 -29.00
C MET A 1 40.24 59.05 -28.20
N ILE A 2 39.34 58.28 -28.83
CA ILE A 2 38.10 57.77 -28.21
C ILE A 2 38.38 56.38 -27.62
N GLY A 3 38.25 56.22 -26.31
CA GLY A 3 38.44 54.95 -25.61
C GLY A 3 37.22 54.04 -25.75
N LYS A 4 37.45 52.77 -26.11
CA LYS A 4 36.41 51.74 -26.24
C LYS A 4 36.07 51.15 -24.86
N ALA A 5 34.84 51.31 -24.38
CA ALA A 5 34.32 50.58 -23.24
C ALA A 5 33.88 49.17 -23.67
N ARG A 6 34.35 48.13 -22.97
CA ARG A 6 33.92 46.74 -23.18
C ARG A 6 32.83 46.41 -22.17
N VAL A 7 31.61 46.18 -22.66
CA VAL A 7 30.49 45.67 -21.85
C VAL A 7 30.77 44.20 -21.54
N VAL A 8 31.08 43.89 -20.28
CA VAL A 8 31.16 42.52 -19.79
C VAL A 8 29.77 42.16 -19.27
N ILE A 9 29.04 41.35 -20.03
CA ILE A 9 27.79 40.74 -19.57
C ILE A 9 28.22 39.77 -18.45
N LEU A 10 28.01 40.16 -17.18
CA LEU A 10 28.11 39.23 -16.06
C LEU A 10 27.03 38.16 -16.28
N GLU A 11 27.42 37.02 -16.85
CA GLU A 11 26.56 35.85 -16.79
C GLU A 11 26.36 35.52 -15.31
N CYS A 12 25.13 35.69 -14.81
CA CYS A 12 24.69 35.20 -13.51
C CYS A 12 24.79 33.67 -13.48
N ARG A 13 26.01 33.12 -13.46
CA ARG A 13 26.32 31.69 -13.53
C ARG A 13 25.57 30.91 -12.44
N GLY A 14 25.36 31.55 -11.28
CA GLY A 14 24.59 31.02 -10.16
C GLY A 14 23.12 30.69 -10.49
N TRP A 15 22.49 31.41 -11.42
CA TRP A 15 21.10 31.14 -11.82
C TRP A 15 20.96 29.77 -12.52
N ARG A 16 21.95 29.39 -13.35
CA ARG A 16 21.95 28.08 -14.01
C ARG A 16 22.10 26.94 -13.02
N TYR A 17 22.99 27.07 -12.03
CA TYR A 17 23.16 26.06 -10.97
C TYR A 17 21.94 25.99 -10.06
N PHE A 18 21.31 27.13 -9.75
CA PHE A 18 20.07 27.19 -8.97
C PHE A 18 18.92 26.48 -9.69
N LEU A 19 18.73 26.74 -10.99
CA LEU A 19 17.72 26.06 -11.79
C LEU A 19 17.97 24.55 -11.90
N VAL A 20 19.23 24.13 -12.11
CA VAL A 20 19.59 22.71 -12.17
C VAL A 20 19.35 22.02 -10.82
N ALA A 21 19.69 22.67 -9.71
CA ALA A 21 19.43 22.15 -8.37
C ALA A 21 17.93 22.07 -8.05
N LEU A 22 17.13 23.07 -8.45
CA LEU A 22 15.67 23.08 -8.29
C LEU A 22 15.01 21.94 -9.08
N VAL A 23 15.42 21.74 -10.34
CA VAL A 23 14.92 20.63 -11.17
C VAL A 23 15.33 19.29 -10.59
N GLY A 24 16.57 19.13 -10.14
CA GLY A 24 17.02 17.93 -9.44
C GLY A 24 16.21 17.63 -8.18
N PHE A 25 15.91 18.65 -7.36
CA PHE A 25 15.09 18.52 -6.16
C PHE A 25 13.64 18.10 -6.49
N LEU A 26 13.03 18.70 -7.51
CA LEU A 26 11.67 18.35 -7.94
C LEU A 26 11.57 16.90 -8.44
N ILE A 27 12.60 16.37 -9.09
CA ILE A 27 12.62 14.97 -9.57
C ILE A 27 12.63 14.00 -8.39
N ILE A 28 13.38 14.29 -7.33
CA ILE A 28 13.50 13.43 -6.13
C ILE A 28 12.21 13.43 -5.31
N CYS A 29 11.43 14.52 -5.32
CA CYS A 29 10.18 14.62 -4.57
C CYS A 29 9.03 13.74 -5.11
N ASN A 30 9.15 13.14 -6.30
CA ASN A 30 8.07 12.35 -6.91
C ASN A 30 8.00 10.88 -6.42
N SER A 31 8.88 10.45 -5.52
CA SER A 31 8.86 9.08 -4.98
C SER A 31 7.86 8.92 -3.83
N THR A 32 6.56 8.98 -4.12
CA THR A 32 5.53 8.57 -3.16
C THR A 32 5.32 7.06 -3.23
N ILE A 33 5.48 6.35 -2.12
CA ILE A 33 5.04 4.95 -2.00
C ILE A 33 3.50 4.97 -2.00
N PRO A 34 2.80 4.30 -2.94
CA PRO A 34 1.36 4.21 -2.88
C PRO A 34 0.93 3.49 -1.60
N GLN A 35 0.18 4.18 -0.73
CA GLN A 35 -0.41 3.56 0.45
C GLN A 35 -1.70 2.83 0.01
N THR A 36 -1.60 1.51 -0.16
CA THR A 36 -2.78 0.70 -0.43
C THR A 36 -3.61 0.61 0.84
N ALA A 37 -4.81 1.21 0.83
CA ALA A 37 -5.78 1.00 1.88
C ALA A 37 -6.18 -0.48 1.90
N THR A 38 -5.82 -1.18 2.98
CA THR A 38 -6.17 -2.59 3.19
C THR A 38 -7.03 -2.75 4.44
N GLY A 39 -7.92 -3.71 4.38
CA GLY A 39 -8.75 -4.15 5.49
C GLY A 39 -8.25 -5.45 6.12
N ARG A 40 -8.97 -5.87 7.15
CA ARG A 40 -8.82 -7.18 7.79
C ARG A 40 -10.19 -7.77 8.08
N ILE A 41 -10.30 -9.08 7.96
CA ILE A 41 -11.47 -9.84 8.40
C ILE A 41 -11.02 -10.69 9.57
N ILE A 42 -11.70 -10.54 10.70
CA ILE A 42 -11.44 -11.26 11.94
C ILE A 42 -12.75 -11.82 12.46
N GLY A 43 -12.70 -13.01 13.05
CA GLY A 43 -13.88 -13.65 13.61
C GLY A 43 -13.56 -14.94 14.32
N THR A 44 -14.60 -15.62 14.79
CA THR A 44 -14.52 -16.91 15.46
C THR A 44 -15.47 -17.89 14.78
N VAL A 45 -15.03 -19.13 14.59
CA VAL A 45 -15.85 -20.21 14.07
C VAL A 45 -16.34 -21.04 15.25
N THR A 46 -17.67 -21.17 15.38
CA THR A 46 -18.33 -21.96 16.42
C THR A 46 -19.28 -22.98 15.80
N ASP A 47 -19.52 -24.08 16.51
CA ASP A 47 -20.54 -25.05 16.15
C ASP A 47 -21.95 -24.58 16.56
N ALA A 48 -22.97 -25.41 16.26
CA ALA A 48 -24.36 -25.11 16.59
C ALA A 48 -24.62 -24.98 18.10
N GLN A 49 -23.73 -25.51 18.95
CA GLN A 49 -23.83 -25.48 20.41
C GLN A 49 -22.99 -24.35 21.03
N GLY A 50 -22.35 -23.54 20.19
CA GLY A 50 -21.50 -22.43 20.60
C GLY A 50 -20.08 -22.84 20.99
N ALA A 51 -19.67 -24.09 20.77
CA ALA A 51 -18.30 -24.52 21.01
C ALA A 51 -17.38 -24.03 19.89
N ALA A 52 -16.20 -23.52 20.25
CA ALA A 52 -15.19 -23.09 19.30
C ALA A 52 -14.66 -24.25 18.46
N ILE A 53 -14.52 -24.05 17.15
CA ILE A 53 -13.98 -25.04 16.23
C ILE A 53 -12.53 -24.68 15.91
N ALA A 54 -11.59 -25.46 16.43
CA ALA A 54 -10.18 -25.36 16.08
C ALA A 54 -9.87 -26.08 14.75
N SER A 55 -8.81 -25.63 14.08
CA SER A 55 -8.31 -26.22 12.83
C SER A 55 -9.30 -26.24 11.65
N ALA A 56 -10.41 -25.48 11.72
CA ALA A 56 -11.27 -25.24 10.58
C ALA A 56 -10.54 -24.38 9.53
N LYS A 57 -10.63 -24.79 8.27
CA LYS A 57 -10.14 -24.04 7.11
C LYS A 57 -11.12 -22.91 6.82
N VAL A 58 -10.63 -21.68 6.82
CA VAL A 58 -11.41 -20.48 6.46
C VAL A 58 -10.88 -19.95 5.14
N THR A 59 -11.77 -19.81 4.15
CA THR A 59 -11.47 -19.27 2.83
C THR A 59 -12.20 -17.94 2.66
N VAL A 60 -11.44 -16.88 2.43
CA VAL A 60 -11.95 -15.53 2.16
C VAL A 60 -11.77 -15.24 0.68
N THR A 61 -12.86 -15.08 -0.05
CA THR A 61 -12.86 -14.83 -1.49
C THR A 61 -13.36 -13.42 -1.79
N ASN A 62 -12.57 -12.61 -2.50
CA ASN A 62 -13.03 -11.33 -3.02
C ASN A 62 -13.99 -11.56 -4.19
N THR A 63 -15.22 -11.07 -4.11
CA THR A 63 -16.26 -11.33 -5.13
C THR A 63 -16.03 -10.55 -6.43
N GLY A 64 -15.26 -9.45 -6.38
CA GLY A 64 -14.94 -8.64 -7.55
C GLY A 64 -13.74 -9.17 -8.34
N THR A 65 -12.71 -9.68 -7.65
CA THR A 65 -11.46 -10.13 -8.28
C THR A 65 -11.27 -11.65 -8.29
N ASN A 66 -12.12 -12.40 -7.58
CA ASN A 66 -11.97 -13.84 -7.32
C ASN A 66 -10.65 -14.22 -6.61
N ALA A 67 -9.93 -13.24 -6.03
CA ALA A 67 -8.76 -13.51 -5.22
C ALA A 67 -9.16 -14.26 -3.94
N ARG A 68 -8.43 -15.32 -3.60
CA ARG A 68 -8.67 -16.15 -2.41
C ARG A 68 -7.55 -16.00 -1.38
N SER A 69 -7.94 -16.03 -0.12
CA SER A 69 -7.02 -16.05 1.02
C SER A 69 -7.50 -17.11 2.00
N ASP A 70 -6.65 -18.09 2.26
CA ASP A 70 -6.95 -19.19 3.16
C ASP A 70 -6.26 -18.95 4.50
N THR A 71 -6.94 -19.30 5.59
CA THR A 71 -6.39 -19.30 6.95
C THR A 71 -6.98 -20.46 7.74
N VAL A 72 -6.42 -20.75 8.91
CA VAL A 72 -6.88 -21.82 9.78
C VAL A 72 -7.19 -21.23 11.15
N THR A 73 -8.29 -21.68 11.73
CA THR A 73 -8.70 -21.26 13.08
C THR A 73 -7.77 -21.83 14.16
N ASN A 74 -7.53 -21.05 15.20
CA ASN A 74 -6.75 -21.49 16.37
C ASN A 74 -7.60 -22.31 17.36
N GLY A 75 -7.04 -22.64 18.53
CA GLY A 75 -7.73 -23.42 19.59
C GLY A 75 -9.03 -22.79 20.10
N ASP A 76 -9.16 -21.47 20.04
CA ASP A 76 -10.36 -20.72 20.45
C ASP A 76 -11.32 -20.48 19.28
N GLY A 77 -11.08 -21.14 18.13
CA GLY A 77 -11.87 -20.96 16.91
C GLY A 77 -11.63 -19.61 16.22
N PHE A 78 -10.69 -18.81 16.69
CA PHE A 78 -10.38 -17.49 16.15
C PHE A 78 -9.60 -17.60 14.85
N TYR A 79 -9.93 -16.73 13.89
CA TYR A 79 -9.19 -16.56 12.64
C TYR A 79 -9.00 -15.07 12.32
N GLN A 80 -7.94 -14.79 11.56
CA GLN A 80 -7.70 -13.47 11.00
C GLN A 80 -7.11 -13.57 9.60
N VAL A 81 -7.61 -12.70 8.71
CA VAL A 81 -7.07 -12.49 7.36
C VAL A 81 -6.76 -11.02 7.21
N LEU A 82 -5.50 -10.72 6.93
CA LEU A 82 -4.95 -9.36 6.89
C LEU A 82 -4.71 -8.92 5.44
N GLN A 83 -4.45 -7.63 5.26
CA GLN A 83 -4.03 -7.04 3.97
C GLN A 83 -5.03 -7.27 2.83
N LEU A 84 -6.32 -7.30 3.14
CA LEU A 84 -7.36 -7.49 2.14
C LEU A 84 -7.60 -6.17 1.40
N PRO A 85 -7.55 -6.14 0.06
CA PRO A 85 -7.98 -4.97 -0.71
C PRO A 85 -9.41 -4.53 -0.36
N ILE A 86 -9.75 -3.27 -0.62
CA ILE A 86 -11.14 -2.81 -0.48
C ILE A 86 -12.02 -3.59 -1.46
N GLY A 87 -13.10 -4.17 -0.96
CA GLY A 87 -14.04 -4.92 -1.78
C GLY A 87 -15.04 -5.72 -0.96
N THR A 88 -15.91 -6.44 -1.66
CA THR A 88 -16.87 -7.37 -1.07
C THR A 88 -16.27 -8.77 -1.01
N TYR A 89 -16.53 -9.48 0.09
CA TYR A 89 -15.92 -10.76 0.37
C TYR A 89 -16.96 -11.81 0.76
N THR A 90 -16.79 -13.02 0.25
CA THR A 90 -17.47 -14.22 0.73
C THR A 90 -16.50 -14.98 1.64
N VAL A 91 -16.97 -15.37 2.82
CA VAL A 91 -16.17 -16.15 3.78
C VAL A 91 -16.81 -17.52 3.92
N THR A 92 -16.05 -18.58 3.68
CA THR A 92 -16.47 -19.97 3.90
C THR A 92 -15.59 -20.61 4.95
N ALA A 93 -16.18 -21.42 5.83
CA ALA A 93 -15.47 -22.18 6.84
C ALA A 93 -15.81 -23.66 6.66
N GLU A 94 -14.79 -24.50 6.57
CA GLU A 94 -14.89 -25.93 6.34
C GLU A 94 -14.05 -26.68 7.38
N ARG A 95 -14.58 -27.80 7.86
CA ARG A 95 -13.90 -28.71 8.77
C ARG A 95 -13.93 -30.10 8.14
N GLU A 96 -12.77 -30.75 8.10
CA GLU A 96 -12.64 -32.16 7.72
C GLU A 96 -13.05 -33.08 8.87
#